data_AF-A0A921GFA5-F1
#
_entry.id   AF-A0A921GFA5-F1
#
_cell.length_a   1.000
_cell.length_b   1.000
_cell.length_c   1.000
_cell.angle_alpha   90.00
_cell.angle_beta   90.00
_cell.angle_gamma   90.00
#
_symmetry.space_group_name_H-M   'P 1'
#
loop_
_entity.id
_entity.type
_entity.pdbx_description
1 polymer ?
#
loop_
_entity_poly.entity_id
_entity_poly.type
_entity_poly.pdbx_seq_one_letter_code
_entity_poly.pdbx_strand_id
1 'polypeptide(L)' 'MTYTIGEMSKMLNVSSSTIRYYDKEGLLPFVERTEGGIRVFKEKDYEFLKIIHCLKAT' A
#
# COMPACT_ATOMS: atom_id res chain seq x y z
N MET A 1 -8.72 2.44 11.65
CA MET A 1 -8.34 1.00 11.67
C MET A 1 -7.03 0.81 10.91
N THR A 2 -6.36 -0.32 11.12
CA THR A 2 -5.12 -0.68 10.42
C THR A 2 -5.34 -1.89 9.51
N TYR A 3 -4.62 -1.94 8.39
CA TYR A 3 -4.80 -2.93 7.34
C TYR A 3 -3.46 -3.54 6.92
N THR A 4 -3.50 -4.78 6.48
CA THR A 4 -2.39 -5.50 5.85
C THR A 4 -2.30 -5.17 4.36
N ILE A 5 -1.18 -5.55 3.73
CA ILE A 5 -1.05 -5.48 2.25
C ILE A 5 -2.19 -6.25 1.57
N GLY A 6 -2.58 -7.40 2.11
CA GLY A 6 -3.64 -8.25 1.54
C GLY A 6 -5.00 -7.55 1.54
N GLU A 7 -5.34 -6.90 2.64
CA GLU A 7 -6.59 -6.12 2.76
C GLU A 7 -6.55 -4.90 1.84
N MET A 8 -5.45 -4.15 1.83
CA MET A 8 -5.27 -3.02 0.91
C MET A 8 -5.39 -3.44 -0.56
N SER A 9 -4.82 -4.60 -0.92
CA SER A 9 -4.91 -5.11 -2.29
C SER A 9 -6.35 -5.43 -2.70
N LYS A 10 -7.16 -5.95 -1.78
CA LYS A 10 -8.59 -6.19 -2.02
C LYS A 10 -9.36 -4.88 -2.14
N MET A 11 -9.10 -3.92 -1.26
CA MET A 11 -9.77 -2.61 -1.26
C MET A 11 -9.46 -1.78 -2.51
N LEU A 12 -8.24 -1.86 -3.03
CA LEU A 12 -7.79 -1.14 -4.23
C LEU A 12 -8.06 -1.92 -5.53
N ASN A 13 -8.51 -3.18 -5.43
CA ASN A 13 -8.66 -4.09 -6.56
C ASN A 13 -7.36 -4.24 -7.40
N VAL A 14 -6.22 -4.38 -6.72
CA VAL A 14 -4.91 -4.61 -7.34
C VAL A 14 -4.26 -5.85 -6.74
N SER A 15 -3.23 -6.40 -7.39
CA SER A 15 -2.47 -7.50 -6.79
C SER A 15 -1.66 -7.01 -5.57
N SER A 16 -1.48 -7.86 -4.56
CA SER A 16 -0.55 -7.55 -3.45
C SER A 16 0.88 -7.32 -3.94
N SER A 17 1.28 -7.94 -5.06
CA SER A 17 2.57 -7.69 -5.72
C SER A 17 2.69 -6.25 -6.25
N THR A 18 1.59 -5.62 -6.67
CA THR A 18 1.57 -4.21 -7.11
C THR A 18 1.90 -3.28 -5.95
N ILE A 19 1.32 -3.53 -4.77
CA ILE A 19 1.63 -2.73 -3.56
C ILE A 19 3.08 -2.97 -3.10
N ARG A 20 3.56 -4.22 -3.16
CA ARG A 20 4.98 -4.54 -2.88
C ARG A 20 5.93 -3.89 -3.88
N TYR A 21 5.53 -3.74 -5.13
CA TYR A 21 6.28 -3.00 -6.13
C TYR A 21 6.40 -1.52 -5.72
N TYR A 22 5.30 -0.86 -5.33
CA TYR A 22 5.38 0.53 -4.85
C TYR A 22 6.28 0.70 -3.62
N ASP A 23 6.23 -0.26 -2.68
CA ASP A 23 7.16 -0.31 -1.55
C ASP A 23 8.62 -0.39 -2.02
N LYS A 24 8.93 -1.34 -2.91
CA LYS A 24 10.27 -1.55 -3.44
C LYS A 24 10.82 -0.32 -4.17
N GLU A 25 9.98 0.39 -4.90
CA GLU A 25 10.34 1.65 -5.59
C GLU A 25 10.43 2.85 -4.63
N GLY A 26 10.26 2.64 -3.32
CA GLY A 26 10.40 3.69 -2.30
C GLY A 26 9.21 4.65 -2.24
N LEU A 27 8.07 4.32 -2.85
CA LEU A 27 6.89 5.18 -2.92
C LEU A 27 6.06 5.17 -1.63
N LEU A 28 6.34 4.26 -0.70
CA LEU A 28 5.59 4.09 0.54
C LEU A 28 6.46 4.27 1.80
N PRO A 29 7.25 5.35 1.94
CA PRO A 29 8.16 5.53 3.07
C PRO A 29 7.44 5.88 4.39
N PHE A 30 6.20 6.33 4.30
CA PHE A 30 5.37 6.80 5.41
C PHE A 30 4.54 5.69 6.08
N VAL A 31 4.54 4.47 5.52
CA VAL A 31 3.75 3.35 6.03
C VAL A 31 4.49 2.72 7.20
N GLU A 32 3.78 2.58 8.31
CA GLU A 32 4.31 2.00 9.53
C GLU A 32 4.58 0.50 9.38
N ARG A 33 5.42 -0.04 10.25
CA ARG A 33 5.70 -1.47 10.34
C ARG A 33 5.42 -1.95 11.76
N THR A 34 4.92 -3.18 11.88
CA THR A 34 4.90 -3.88 13.17
C THR A 34 6.32 -4.17 13.66
N GLU A 35 6.46 -4.57 14.91
CA GLU A 35 7.74 -5.06 15.48
C GLU A 35 8.32 -6.23 14.66
N GLY A 36 7.47 -7.06 14.05
CA GLY A 36 7.87 -8.14 13.14
C GLY A 36 8.23 -7.68 11.72
N GLY A 37 8.30 -6.37 11.46
CA GLY A 37 8.68 -5.80 10.16
C GLY A 37 7.60 -5.81 9.09
N ILE A 38 6.36 -6.17 9.44
CA ILE A 38 5.22 -6.25 8.51
C ILE A 38 4.62 -4.87 8.31
N ARG A 39 4.40 -4.46 7.05
CA ARG A 39 3.75 -3.17 6.74
C ARG A 39 2.30 -3.14 7.22
N VAL A 40 1.94 -2.02 7.85
CA VAL A 40 0.60 -1.73 8.37
C VAL A 40 0.12 -0.42 7.80
N PHE A 41 -1.01 -0.47 7.11
CA PHE A 41 -1.60 0.66 6.40
C PHE A 41 -2.75 1.23 7.21
N LYS A 42 -2.88 2.55 7.17
CA LYS A 42 -4.03 3.30 7.69
C LYS A 42 -4.93 3.67 6.53
N GLU A 43 -6.15 4.11 6.83
CA GLU A 43 -7.11 4.56 5.82
C GLU A 43 -6.56 5.70 4.95
N LYS A 44 -5.78 6.63 5.53
CA LYS A 44 -5.08 7.66 4.75
C LYS A 44 -4.11 7.11 3.70
N ASP A 45 -3.53 5.93 3.94
CA ASP A 45 -2.55 5.32 3.03
C ASP A 45 -3.27 4.69 1.83
N TYR A 46 -4.55 4.33 1.97
CA TYR A 46 -5.39 3.87 0.87
C TYR A 46 -5.56 4.96 -0.20
N GLU A 47 -5.89 6.18 0.20
CA GLU A 47 -6.05 7.30 -0.73
C GLU A 47 -4.75 7.59 -1.48
N PHE A 48 -3.61 7.53 -0.79
CA PHE A 48 -2.32 7.73 -1.43
C PHE A 48 -1.97 6.61 -2.42
N LEU A 49 -2.22 5.35 -2.05
CA LEU A 49 -2.03 4.21 -2.94
C LEU A 49 -2.92 4.29 -4.18
N LYS A 50 -4.15 4.80 -4.03
CA LYS A 50 -5.08 5.04 -5.14
C LYS A 50 -4.52 6.08 -6.10
N ILE A 51 -3.96 7.19 -5.60
CA ILE A 51 -3.31 8.21 -6.42
C ILE A 51 -2.11 7.63 -7.18
N ILE A 52 -1.20 6.91 -6.50
CA ILE A 52 -0.06 6.26 -7.16
C ILE A 52 -0.56 5.34 -8.28
N HIS A 53 -1.58 4.53 -8.00
CA HIS A 53 -2.11 3.58 -8.96
C HIS A 53 -2.72 4.27 -10.19
N CYS A 54 -3.51 5.33 -9.99
CA CYS A 54 -4.04 6.14 -11.09
C CYS A 54 -2.92 6.74 -11.94
N LEU A 55 -1.88 7.32 -11.33
CA LEU A 55 -0.76 7.90 -12.06
C LEU A 55 0.02 6.87 -12.87
N LYS A 56 0.21 5.65 -12.34
CA LYS A 56 0.88 4.55 -13.06
C LYS A 56 0.06 4.01 -14.24
N ALA A 57 -1.27 4.10 -14.19
CA ALA A 57 -2.14 3.59 -15.24
C ALA A 57 -2.23 4.50 -16.49
N THR A 58 -1.54 5.65 -16.46
CA THR A 58 -1.47 6.61 -17.56
C THR A 58 -0.22 6.38 -18.40
#